data_AF-H1S996-F1
#
_entry.id   AF-H1S996-F1
#
_cell.length_a   1.000
_cell.length_b   1.000
_cell.length_c   1.000
_cell.angle_alpha   90.00
_cell.angle_beta   90.00
_cell.angle_gamma   90.00
#
_symmetry.space_group_name_H-M   'P 1'
#
loop_
_entity.id
_entity.type
_entity.pdbx_description
1 polymer ?
#
loop_
_entity_poly.entity_id
_entity_poly.type
_entity_poly.pdbx_seq_one_letter_code
_entity_poly.pdbx_strand_id
1 'polypeptide(L)'
;MLRDETFICTHTEHGTGFYAITLAICGNAGFQPRVEALSTQMATIISMVAAGFGVALIPASMRAFAPPDVVFKPLARNDVVSQLAVVHRKNERSPTAQRLIERCREAKGAERPPG
;
A
#
# COMPACT_ATOMS: atom_id res chain seq x y z
N MET A 1 -20.35 0.64 -1.35
CA MET A 1 -19.90 2.01 -1.66
C MET A 1 -18.90 2.41 -0.58
N LEU A 2 -17.80 3.10 -0.90
CA LEU A 2 -16.78 3.51 0.08
C LEU A 2 -16.83 5.02 0.42
N ARG A 3 -17.70 5.79 -0.26
CA ARG A 3 -17.74 7.26 -0.17
C ARG A 3 -18.05 7.77 1.25
N ASP A 4 -18.88 7.05 1.98
CA ASP A 4 -19.40 7.48 3.28
C ASP A 4 -18.60 6.88 4.47
N GLU A 5 -17.63 6.02 4.16
CA GLU A 5 -16.79 5.36 5.16
C GLU A 5 -15.73 6.30 5.74
N THR A 6 -15.36 6.07 7.00
CA THR A 6 -14.18 6.69 7.61
C THR A 6 -12.93 5.97 7.12
N PHE A 7 -11.99 6.72 6.55
CA PHE A 7 -10.70 6.20 6.11
C PHE A 7 -9.63 6.34 7.19
N ILE A 8 -8.87 5.28 7.35
CA ILE A 8 -7.67 5.20 8.17
C ILE A 8 -6.48 5.13 7.22
N CYS A 9 -5.56 6.08 7.30
CA CYS A 9 -4.46 6.20 6.34
C CYS A 9 -3.08 6.18 7.00
N THR A 10 -2.04 5.93 6.20
CA THR A 10 -0.67 6.08 6.66
C THR A 10 -0.33 7.54 6.89
N HIS A 11 0.28 7.87 8.02
CA HIS A 11 0.89 9.17 8.26
C HIS A 11 2.28 9.18 7.61
N THR A 12 2.34 9.50 6.32
CA THR A 12 3.60 9.84 5.64
C THR A 12 3.80 11.35 5.64
N GLU A 13 5.04 11.80 5.46
CA GLU A 13 5.30 13.22 5.20
C GLU A 13 4.39 13.71 4.06
N HIS A 14 3.74 14.86 4.29
CA HIS A 14 2.59 15.39 3.55
C HIS A 14 2.52 14.92 2.07
N GLY A 15 1.46 14.18 1.74
CA GLY A 15 1.11 13.89 0.35
C GLY A 15 2.00 12.86 -0.37
N THR A 16 2.75 12.03 0.34
CA THR A 16 3.56 10.94 -0.25
C THR A 16 3.07 9.55 0.14
N GLY A 17 3.61 8.50 -0.48
CA GLY A 17 3.33 7.11 -0.07
C GLY A 17 1.87 6.66 -0.22
N PHE A 18 1.41 5.79 0.67
CA PHE A 18 0.07 5.19 0.60
C PHE A 18 -1.07 6.17 0.88
N TYR A 19 -0.80 7.26 1.59
CA TYR A 19 -1.76 8.35 1.77
C TYR A 19 -2.13 8.98 0.42
N ALA A 20 -1.12 9.35 -0.37
CA ALA A 20 -1.31 9.92 -1.70
C ALA A 20 -2.04 8.96 -2.65
N ILE A 21 -1.68 7.66 -2.60
CA ILE A 21 -2.37 6.61 -3.36
C ILE A 21 -3.85 6.55 -2.97
N THR A 22 -4.16 6.67 -1.68
CA THR A 22 -5.56 6.67 -1.20
C THR A 22 -6.35 7.85 -1.75
N LEU A 23 -5.77 9.05 -1.67
CA LEU A 23 -6.38 10.25 -2.25
C LEU A 23 -6.60 10.11 -3.76
N ALA A 24 -5.62 9.58 -4.49
CA ALA A 24 -5.71 9.38 -5.93
C ALA A 24 -6.80 8.36 -6.31
N ILE A 25 -6.87 7.22 -5.62
CA ILE A 25 -7.88 6.19 -5.87
C ILE A 25 -9.29 6.73 -5.62
N CYS A 26 -9.52 7.37 -4.48
CA CYS A 26 -10.81 7.97 -4.15
C CYS A 26 -11.17 9.08 -5.15
N GLY A 27 -10.20 9.92 -5.50
CA GLY A 27 -10.36 11.00 -6.47
C GLY A 27 -10.74 10.51 -7.85
N ASN A 28 -10.10 9.45 -8.35
CA ASN A 28 -10.44 8.80 -9.61
C ASN A 28 -11.86 8.19 -9.58
N ALA A 29 -12.34 7.79 -8.40
CA ALA A 29 -13.71 7.34 -8.17
C ALA A 29 -14.72 8.50 -7.93
N GLY A 30 -14.27 9.76 -8.03
CA GLY A 30 -15.11 10.95 -7.92
C GLY A 30 -15.49 11.33 -6.48
N PHE A 31 -14.64 11.02 -5.48
CA PHE A 31 -14.83 11.46 -4.10
C PHE A 31 -13.53 11.75 -3.36
N GLN A 32 -13.62 12.52 -2.27
CA GLN A 32 -12.54 12.69 -1.32
C GLN A 32 -12.80 11.82 -0.10
N PRO A 33 -11.81 11.05 0.40
CA PRO A 33 -12.01 10.20 1.57
C PRO A 33 -12.11 11.05 2.84
N ARG A 34 -13.02 10.70 3.75
CA ARG A 34 -13.07 11.27 5.10
C ARG A 34 -12.01 10.59 5.97
N VAL A 35 -10.86 11.24 6.14
CA VAL A 35 -9.75 10.69 6.92
C VAL A 35 -9.82 11.18 8.38
N GLU A 36 -10.06 10.27 9.33
CA GLU A 36 -10.19 10.61 10.77
C GLU A 36 -9.08 10.00 11.63
N ALA A 37 -8.31 9.06 11.10
CA ALA A 37 -7.21 8.42 11.81
C ALA A 37 -5.98 8.25 10.91
N LEU A 38 -4.82 8.49 11.50
CA LEU A 38 -3.52 8.40 10.86
C LEU A 38 -2.56 7.59 11.71
N SER A 39 -1.76 6.71 11.09
CA SER A 39 -0.68 6.00 11.78
C SER A 39 0.52 5.79 10.86
N THR A 40 1.72 5.82 11.41
CA THR A 40 2.96 5.56 10.67
C THR A 40 3.16 4.07 10.39
N GLN A 41 2.41 3.19 11.06
CA GLN A 41 2.56 1.74 10.97
C GLN A 41 1.32 1.08 10.38
N MET A 42 1.51 0.32 9.29
CA MET A 42 0.41 -0.38 8.61
C MET A 42 -0.26 -1.45 9.49
N ALA A 43 0.51 -2.09 10.38
CA ALA A 43 -0.04 -3.05 11.35
C ALA A 43 -1.06 -2.38 12.28
N THR A 44 -0.77 -1.18 12.79
CA THR A 44 -1.69 -0.40 13.63
C THR A 44 -2.94 -0.01 12.85
N ILE A 45 -2.81 0.36 11.58
CA ILE A 45 -3.97 0.64 10.71
C ILE A 45 -4.88 -0.58 10.62
N ILE A 46 -4.32 -1.77 10.38
CA ILE A 46 -5.08 -3.02 10.31
C ILE A 46 -5.77 -3.30 11.66
N SER A 47 -5.10 -3.10 12.79
CA SER A 47 -5.71 -3.26 14.12
C SER A 47 -6.86 -2.27 14.37
N MET A 48 -6.76 -1.03 13.89
CA MET A 48 -7.87 -0.07 14.01
C MET A 48 -9.07 -0.45 13.14
N VAL A 49 -8.83 -1.01 11.94
CA VAL A 49 -9.91 -1.58 11.12
C VAL A 49 -10.56 -2.77 11.84
N ALA A 50 -9.77 -3.67 12.41
CA ALA A 50 -10.27 -4.80 13.20
C ALA A 50 -11.12 -4.35 14.40
N ALA A 51 -10.75 -3.21 15.01
CA ALA A 51 -11.49 -2.61 16.11
C ALA A 51 -12.68 -1.74 15.67
N GLY A 52 -12.99 -1.67 14.36
CA GLY A 52 -14.20 -1.01 13.85
C GLY A 52 -14.08 0.50 13.64
N PHE A 53 -12.87 1.07 13.62
CA PHE A 53 -12.68 2.52 13.43
C PHE A 53 -12.94 2.99 11.98
N GLY A 54 -13.06 2.07 11.02
CA GLY A 54 -13.32 2.41 9.61
C GLY A 54 -12.66 1.44 8.63
N VAL A 55 -12.29 1.96 7.46
CA VAL A 55 -11.67 1.20 6.35
C VAL A 55 -10.28 1.75 6.00
N ALA A 56 -9.45 0.93 5.37
CA ALA A 56 -8.14 1.35 4.89
C ALA A 56 -7.85 0.78 3.50
N LEU A 57 -7.17 1.56 2.66
CA LEU A 57 -6.55 1.04 1.44
C LEU A 57 -5.13 0.57 1.75
N ILE A 58 -4.85 -0.68 1.40
CA ILE A 58 -3.59 -1.35 1.74
C ILE A 58 -3.04 -2.11 0.52
N PRO A 59 -1.71 -2.19 0.36
CA PRO A 59 -1.12 -2.96 -0.73
C PRO A 59 -1.43 -4.45 -0.58
N ALA A 60 -1.65 -5.13 -1.70
CA ALA A 60 -2.04 -6.54 -1.74
C ALA A 60 -1.04 -7.49 -1.06
N SER A 61 0.23 -7.10 -0.94
CA SER A 61 1.26 -7.84 -0.21
C SER A 61 0.95 -7.98 1.29
N MET A 62 0.14 -7.07 1.86
CA MET A 62 -0.21 -7.09 3.28
C MET A 62 -1.27 -8.15 3.63
N ARG A 63 -1.90 -8.81 2.64
CA ARG A 63 -2.91 -9.86 2.87
C ARG A 63 -2.38 -11.01 3.74
N ALA A 64 -1.07 -11.28 3.68
CA ALA A 64 -0.43 -12.31 4.52
C ALA A 64 -0.45 -11.98 6.02
N PHE A 65 -0.74 -10.73 6.39
CA PHE A 65 -0.77 -10.25 7.78
C PHE A 65 -2.19 -9.94 8.27
N ALA A 66 -3.22 -10.44 7.57
CA ALA A 66 -4.62 -10.22 7.90
C ALA A 66 -5.01 -10.96 9.21
N PRO A 67 -5.48 -10.24 10.25
CA PRO A 67 -6.15 -10.88 11.40
C PRO A 67 -7.45 -11.57 10.96
N PRO A 68 -7.94 -12.56 11.71
CA PRO A 68 -9.19 -13.28 11.38
C PRO A 68 -10.40 -12.37 11.16
N ASP A 69 -10.49 -11.27 11.91
CA ASP A 69 -11.64 -10.36 11.90
C ASP A 69 -11.55 -9.26 10.83
N VAL A 70 -10.55 -9.31 9.95
CA VAL A 70 -10.35 -8.31 8.88
C VAL A 70 -10.57 -8.93 7.52
N VAL A 71 -11.55 -8.42 6.78
CA VAL A 71 -11.82 -8.84 5.41
C VAL A 71 -11.09 -7.95 4.42
N PHE A 72 -10.19 -8.55 3.65
CA PHE A 72 -9.48 -7.88 2.55
C PHE A 72 -10.30 -8.01 1.27
N LYS A 73 -10.74 -6.87 0.70
CA LYS A 73 -11.50 -6.85 -0.55
C LYS A 73 -10.68 -6.18 -1.66
N PRO A 74 -10.56 -6.80 -2.85
CA PRO A 74 -9.94 -6.15 -4.00
C PRO A 74 -10.78 -4.96 -4.45
N LEU A 75 -10.13 -3.89 -4.89
CA LEU A 75 -10.82 -2.75 -5.51
C LEU A 75 -11.21 -3.10 -6.95
N ALA A 76 -12.47 -2.90 -7.30
CA ALA A 76 -12.92 -3.02 -8.68
C ALA A 76 -12.40 -1.83 -9.50
N ARG A 77 -11.82 -2.08 -10.68
CA ARG A 77 -11.31 -1.06 -11.62
C ARG A 77 -10.35 -0.06 -10.94
N ASN A 78 -9.21 -0.56 -10.49
CA ASN A 78 -8.14 0.27 -9.96
C ASN A 78 -6.85 0.09 -10.78
N ASP A 79 -6.45 1.16 -11.47
CA ASP A 79 -5.21 1.20 -12.26
C ASP A 79 -4.05 1.79 -11.44
N VAL A 80 -4.32 2.27 -10.22
CA VAL A 80 -3.30 2.85 -9.34
C VAL A 80 -2.55 1.72 -8.64
N VAL A 81 -1.26 1.62 -8.93
CA VAL A 81 -0.36 0.63 -8.33
C VAL A 81 0.64 1.30 -7.39
N SER A 82 0.94 0.63 -6.27
CA SER A 82 2.07 1.03 -5.43
C SER A 82 3.38 0.71 -6.13
N GLN A 83 4.31 1.67 -6.17
CA GLN A 83 5.63 1.46 -6.74
C GLN A 83 6.61 0.94 -5.68
N LEU A 84 7.39 -0.07 -6.04
CA LEU A 84 8.54 -0.53 -5.27
C LEU A 84 9.82 -0.27 -6.09
N ALA A 85 10.76 0.47 -5.50
CA ALA A 85 11.99 0.88 -6.16
C ALA A 85 13.22 0.41 -5.37
N VAL A 86 14.29 0.09 -6.11
CA VAL A 86 15.63 -0.10 -5.55
C VAL A 86 16.45 1.13 -5.92
N VAL A 87 16.93 1.84 -4.92
CA VAL A 87 17.76 3.05 -5.10
C VAL A 87 19.20 2.70 -4.74
N HIS A 88 20.12 2.98 -5.65
CA HIS A 88 21.55 2.75 -5.46
C HIS A 88 22.37 3.89 -6.06
N ARG A 89 23.64 4.01 -5.67
CA ARG A 89 24.54 5.00 -6.26
C ARG A 89 24.75 4.68 -7.75
N LYS A 90 24.88 5.72 -8.59
CA LYS A 90 25.11 5.58 -10.04
C LYS A 90 26.33 4.70 -10.35
N ASN A 91 27.38 4.82 -9.54
CA ASN A 91 28.64 4.07 -9.68
C ASN A 91 28.81 3.08 -8.51
N GLU A 92 27.79 2.25 -8.24
CA GLU A 92 27.88 1.22 -7.20
C GLU A 92 28.94 0.16 -7.57
N ARG A 93 29.87 -0.11 -6.64
CA ARG A 93 31.04 -0.98 -6.86
C ARG A 93 31.05 -2.22 -5.96
N SER A 94 30.22 -2.27 -4.93
CA SER A 94 30.11 -3.44 -4.06
C SER A 94 29.53 -4.63 -4.85
N PRO A 95 30.26 -5.75 -4.98
CA PRO A 95 29.75 -6.93 -5.68
C PRO A 95 28.45 -7.46 -5.05
N THR A 96 28.33 -7.38 -3.73
CA THR A 96 27.12 -7.77 -3.00
C THR A 96 25.92 -6.88 -3.36
N ALA A 97 26.13 -5.56 -3.46
CA ALA A 97 25.07 -4.63 -3.84
C ALA A 97 24.64 -4.84 -5.29
N GLN A 98 25.60 -5.01 -6.21
CA GLN A 98 25.33 -5.30 -7.63
C GLN A 98 24.51 -6.59 -7.78
N ARG A 99 24.89 -7.65 -7.07
CA ARG A 99 24.17 -8.93 -7.10
C ARG A 99 22.74 -8.82 -6.54
N LEU A 100 22.54 -8.01 -5.49
CA LEU A 100 21.20 -7.73 -4.97
C LEU A 100 20.35 -6.98 -6.00
N ILE A 101 20.91 -5.95 -6.64
CA ILE A 101 20.22 -5.18 -7.68
C ILE A 101 19.80 -6.08 -8.85
N GLU A 102 20.67 -6.98 -9.30
CA GLU A 102 20.37 -7.97 -10.33
C GLU A 102 19.22 -8.88 -9.93
N ARG A 103 19.26 -9.45 -8.71
CA ARG A 103 18.19 -10.29 -8.17
C ARG A 103 16.85 -9.56 -8.12
N CYS A 104 16.85 -8.29 -7.70
CA CYS A 104 15.65 -7.47 -7.69
C CYS A 104 15.12 -7.19 -9.11
N ARG A 105 15.98 -7.08 -10.13
CA ARG A 105 15.56 -6.92 -11.54
C ARG A 105 14.96 -8.20 -12.09
N GLU A 106 15.53 -9.36 -11.79
CA GLU A 106 15.00 -10.68 -12.18
C GLU A 106 13.61 -10.91 -11.57
N ALA A 107 13.43 -10.57 -10.29
CA ALA A 107 12.16 -10.73 -9.58
C ALA A 107 11.02 -9.86 -10.15
N LYS A 108 11.32 -8.78 -10.90
CA LYS A 108 10.28 -7.97 -11.57
C LYS A 108 9.54 -8.72 -12.67
N GLY A 109 10.10 -9.82 -13.20
CA GLY A 109 9.49 -10.63 -14.26
C GLY A 109 8.61 -11.78 -13.76
N ALA A 110 8.57 -12.04 -12.45
CA ALA A 110 7.74 -13.09 -11.87
C ALA A 110 6.42 -12.49 -11.36
N GLU A 111 5.38 -12.49 -12.19
CA GLU A 111 4.02 -12.29 -11.68
C GLU A 111 3.71 -13.37 -10.64
N ARG A 112 3.19 -12.95 -9.48
CA ARG A 112 2.69 -13.90 -8.49
C ARG A 112 1.38 -14.50 -9.02
N PRO A 113 1.23 -15.83 -9.10
CA PRO A 113 0.00 -16.44 -9.59
C PRO A 113 -1.21 -15.98 -8.75
N PRO A 114 -2.41 -15.89 -9.36
CA PRO A 114 -3.62 -15.53 -8.63
C PRO A 114 -3.91 -16.59 -7.56
N GLY A 115 -4.20 -16.13 -6.35
CA GLY A 115 -4.61 -16.95 -5.20
C GLY A 115 -5.80 -16.35 -4.47
#